data_AF-A0A382TNG8-F1
#
_entry.id   AF-A0A382TNG8-F1
#
_cell.length_a   1.000
_cell.length_b   1.000
_cell.length_c   1.000
_cell.angle_alpha   90.00
_cell.angle_beta   90.00
_cell.angle_gamma   90.00
#
_symmetry.space_group_name_H-M   'P 1'
#
loop_
_entity.id
_entity.type
_entity.pdbx_description
1 polymer ?
#
loop_
_entity_poly.entity_id
_entity_poly.type
_entity_poly.pdbx_seq_one_letter_code
_entity_poly.pdbx_strand_id
1 'polypeptide(L)'
;MIIRSEIQKIVNGYTGLRIGVLGSHSALEVMDGAKDEGLETIVFCQKGRETPYQRFSRIADEIIIFKKFNEISIAKNQKMLRDTNTIIVPHRSLTAYLGYKTIENTLKVPIFGNRSLFQAEERNNKKNQYYLLEKAGIKHPKIFKNPKDINKPSIVKVQEKKRKLERAFFNVSSFSDYKKKSEEKIKKGIISKNGLQNATIEELAIGTYLNFN
;
A
#
# COMPACT_ATOMS: atom_id res chain seq x y z
N MET A 1 -12.88 6.30 13.07
CA MET A 1 -11.79 5.30 13.12
C MET A 1 -12.10 4.36 14.27
N ILE A 2 -11.94 3.05 14.05
CA ILE A 2 -12.04 2.01 15.09
C ILE A 2 -11.11 2.39 16.23
N ILE A 3 -11.65 2.37 17.44
CA ILE A 3 -10.93 2.80 18.64
C ILE A 3 -10.00 1.67 19.07
N ARG A 4 -8.77 2.02 19.49
CA ARG A 4 -7.75 1.04 19.91
C ARG A 4 -8.27 0.05 20.96
N SER A 5 -9.05 0.53 21.93
CA SER A 5 -9.61 -0.29 23.00
C SER A 5 -10.59 -1.37 22.51
N GLU A 6 -11.27 -1.14 21.37
CA GLU A 6 -12.15 -2.15 20.77
C GLU A 6 -11.34 -3.34 20.23
N ILE A 7 -10.22 -3.07 19.54
CA ILE A 7 -9.31 -4.12 19.05
C ILE A 7 -8.60 -4.81 20.21
N GLN A 8 -8.18 -4.08 21.24
CA GLN A 8 -7.55 -4.67 22.43
C GLN A 8 -8.48 -5.64 23.16
N LYS A 9 -9.77 -5.32 23.30
CA LYS A 9 -10.76 -6.24 23.88
C LYS A 9 -10.86 -7.55 23.09
N ILE A 10 -10.78 -7.48 21.76
CA ILE A 10 -10.77 -8.68 20.90
C ILE A 10 -9.51 -9.52 21.17
N VAL A 11 -8.33 -8.90 21.12
CA VAL A 11 -7.05 -9.60 21.31
C VAL A 11 -6.92 -10.20 22.72
N ASN A 12 -7.43 -9.51 23.75
CA ASN A 12 -7.42 -10.03 25.12
C ASN A 12 -8.26 -11.31 25.30
N GLY A 13 -9.18 -11.59 24.37
CA GLY A 13 -9.94 -12.85 24.35
C GLY A 13 -9.26 -13.97 23.58
N TYR A 14 -8.10 -13.73 22.94
CA TYR A 14 -7.40 -14.76 22.18
C TYR A 14 -6.67 -15.73 23.11
N THR A 15 -6.83 -17.02 22.85
CA THR A 15 -6.18 -18.12 23.59
C THR A 15 -4.97 -18.71 22.86
N GLY A 16 -4.72 -18.24 21.63
CA GLY A 16 -3.58 -18.60 20.80
C GLY A 16 -3.26 -17.44 19.85
N LEU A 17 -2.35 -17.67 18.91
CA LEU A 17 -1.99 -16.67 17.92
C LEU A 17 -1.85 -17.32 16.55
N ARG A 18 -2.50 -16.70 15.55
CA ARG A 18 -2.43 -17.11 14.16
C ARG A 18 -2.12 -15.90 13.29
N ILE A 19 -1.22 -16.05 12.31
CA ILE A 19 -0.84 -14.98 11.39
C ILE A 19 -1.66 -15.06 10.12
N GLY A 20 -2.43 -14.01 9.84
CA GLY A 20 -3.21 -13.86 8.63
C GLY A 20 -2.57 -12.89 7.65
N VAL A 21 -2.56 -13.22 6.36
CA VAL A 21 -2.01 -12.34 5.32
C VAL A 21 -2.79 -12.45 4.01
N LEU A 22 -2.93 -11.35 3.25
CA LEU A 22 -3.50 -11.45 1.90
C LEU A 22 -2.48 -12.10 0.98
N GLY A 23 -2.88 -13.06 0.14
CA GLY A 23 -2.02 -13.73 -0.83
C GLY A 23 -1.54 -12.82 -1.96
N SER A 24 -0.67 -11.85 -1.65
CA SER A 24 -0.03 -10.92 -2.57
C SER A 24 1.19 -10.24 -1.94
N HIS A 25 1.98 -9.50 -2.72
CA HIS A 25 3.12 -8.69 -2.25
C HIS A 25 4.19 -9.53 -1.54
N SER A 26 4.19 -9.56 -0.20
CA SER A 26 5.19 -10.19 0.64
C SER A 26 4.62 -11.29 1.52
N ALA A 27 3.53 -11.93 1.08
CA ALA A 27 2.83 -12.95 1.85
C ALA A 27 3.68 -14.21 2.10
N LEU A 28 4.54 -14.60 1.15
CA LEU A 28 5.39 -15.78 1.34
C LEU A 28 6.40 -15.54 2.46
N GLU A 29 7.05 -14.38 2.47
CA GLU A 29 8.04 -13.99 3.48
C GLU A 29 7.40 -13.81 4.86
N VAL A 30 6.21 -13.20 4.91
CA VAL A 30 5.45 -13.06 6.16
C VAL A 30 5.10 -14.42 6.75
N MET A 31 4.64 -15.36 5.91
CA MET A 31 4.30 -16.70 6.35
C MET A 31 5.53 -17.51 6.75
N ASP A 32 6.63 -17.39 6.00
CA ASP A 32 7.89 -18.07 6.33
C ASP A 32 8.45 -17.60 7.67
N GLY A 33 8.53 -16.28 7.89
CA GLY A 33 8.93 -15.74 9.18
C GLY A 33 7.98 -16.13 10.31
N ALA A 34 6.67 -16.21 10.06
CA ALA A 34 5.72 -16.72 11.05
C ALA A 34 5.99 -18.20 11.40
N LYS A 35 6.41 -19.01 10.43
CA LYS A 35 6.80 -20.40 10.66
C LYS A 35 8.08 -20.54 11.46
N ASP A 36 9.07 -19.69 11.22
CA ASP A 36 10.31 -19.68 12.01
C ASP A 36 10.04 -19.37 13.49
N GLU A 37 9.00 -18.58 13.77
CA GLU A 37 8.51 -18.27 15.12
C GLU A 37 7.48 -19.30 15.67
N GLY A 38 7.25 -20.41 14.96
CA GLY A 38 6.35 -21.49 15.40
C GLY A 38 4.86 -21.15 15.35
N LEU A 39 4.45 -20.14 14.58
CA LEU A 39 3.06 -19.69 14.48
C LEU A 39 2.30 -20.39 13.35
N GLU A 40 0.99 -20.57 13.56
CA GLU A 40 0.09 -21.00 12.50
C GLU A 40 -0.18 -19.84 11.51
N THR A 41 -0.37 -20.17 10.24
CA THR A 41 -0.53 -19.25 9.13
C THR A 41 -1.87 -19.45 8.42
N ILE A 42 -2.44 -18.36 7.93
CA ILE A 42 -3.58 -18.38 7.02
C ILE A 42 -3.41 -17.33 5.94
N VAL A 43 -3.54 -17.76 4.69
CA VAL A 43 -3.43 -16.87 3.53
C VAL A 43 -4.75 -16.74 2.80
N PHE A 44 -5.16 -15.49 2.55
CA PHE A 44 -6.38 -15.16 1.83
C PHE A 44 -6.06 -14.82 0.39
N CYS A 45 -6.32 -15.76 -0.51
CA CYS A 45 -6.09 -15.62 -1.94
C CYS A 45 -7.32 -15.06 -2.65
N GLN A 46 -7.10 -14.45 -3.81
CA GLN A 46 -8.16 -14.18 -4.77
C GLN A 46 -8.14 -15.27 -5.84
N LYS A 47 -9.31 -15.77 -6.24
CA LYS A 47 -9.47 -16.79 -7.28
C LYS A 47 -8.61 -16.46 -8.52
N GLY A 48 -7.80 -17.43 -8.95
CA GLY A 48 -6.80 -17.31 -10.01
C GLY A 48 -5.43 -16.77 -9.57
N ARG A 49 -5.20 -16.59 -8.27
CA ARG A 49 -3.93 -16.08 -7.69
C ARG A 49 -3.41 -16.92 -6.52
N GLU A 50 -4.00 -18.07 -6.28
CA GLU A 50 -3.71 -18.99 -5.18
C GLU A 50 -2.53 -19.94 -5.44
N THR A 51 -2.20 -20.18 -6.72
CA THR A 51 -1.21 -21.19 -7.11
C THR A 51 0.16 -21.04 -6.44
N PRO A 52 0.74 -19.84 -6.26
CA PRO A 52 2.00 -19.70 -5.54
C PRO A 52 1.92 -20.30 -4.14
N TYR A 53 0.85 -20.02 -3.39
CA TYR A 53 0.70 -20.44 -2.00
C TYR A 53 0.38 -21.93 -1.86
N GLN A 54 -0.37 -22.50 -2.82
CA GLN A 54 -0.63 -23.95 -2.88
C GLN A 54 0.64 -24.78 -3.09
N ARG A 55 1.70 -24.19 -3.67
CA ARG A 55 2.98 -24.86 -3.88
C ARG A 55 3.88 -24.87 -2.64
N PHE A 56 3.57 -24.05 -1.63
CA PHE A 56 4.37 -23.93 -0.42
C PHE A 56 3.56 -24.36 0.82
N SER A 57 3.14 -25.62 0.86
CA SER A 57 2.36 -26.19 1.97
C SER A 57 3.07 -26.09 3.33
N ARG A 58 4.42 -26.00 3.35
CA ARG A 58 5.19 -25.80 4.59
C ARG A 58 4.81 -24.51 5.32
N ILE A 59 4.53 -23.43 4.58
CA ILE A 59 4.31 -22.10 5.15
C ILE A 59 2.86 -21.63 5.06
N ALA A 60 1.99 -22.34 4.35
CA ALA A 60 0.59 -21.98 4.19
C ALA A 60 -0.31 -23.08 4.77
N ASP A 61 -0.54 -23.06 6.09
CA ASP A 61 -1.35 -24.10 6.76
C ASP A 61 -2.80 -24.11 6.26
N GLU A 62 -3.38 -22.93 6.05
CA GLU A 62 -4.70 -22.78 5.48
C GLU A 62 -4.70 -21.72 4.37
N ILE A 63 -5.40 -22.07 3.30
CA ILE A 63 -5.59 -21.20 2.14
C ILE A 63 -7.09 -20.97 1.95
N ILE A 64 -7.53 -19.73 2.13
CA ILE A 64 -8.91 -19.33 1.82
C ILE A 64 -8.93 -18.60 0.48
N ILE A 65 -9.78 -19.05 -0.44
CA ILE A 65 -9.90 -18.45 -1.77
C ILE A 65 -11.19 -17.62 -1.85
N PHE A 66 -11.03 -16.30 -1.92
CA PHE A 66 -12.13 -15.36 -2.13
C PHE A 66 -12.33 -15.07 -3.61
N LYS A 67 -13.53 -14.60 -3.98
CA LYS A 67 -13.76 -14.08 -5.35
C LYS A 67 -12.98 -12.78 -5.55
N LYS A 68 -12.89 -11.96 -4.50
CA LYS A 68 -12.10 -10.72 -4.45
C LYS A 68 -11.47 -10.54 -3.07
N PHE A 69 -10.27 -9.97 -3.01
CA PHE A 69 -9.58 -9.74 -1.72
C PHE A 69 -10.38 -8.92 -0.70
N ASN A 70 -11.25 -8.01 -1.15
CA ASN A 70 -12.06 -7.19 -0.24
C ASN A 70 -13.11 -8.01 0.54
N GLU A 71 -13.38 -9.27 0.17
CA GLU A 71 -14.28 -10.16 0.91
C GLU A 71 -13.80 -10.45 2.33
N ILE A 72 -12.50 -10.31 2.61
CA ILE A 72 -11.98 -10.40 3.99
C ILE A 72 -12.67 -9.41 4.95
N SER A 73 -13.19 -8.30 4.43
CA SER A 73 -13.89 -7.28 5.21
C SER A 73 -15.39 -7.59 5.44
N ILE A 74 -15.92 -8.69 4.90
CA ILE A 74 -17.31 -9.09 5.14
C ILE A 74 -17.44 -9.61 6.58
N ALA A 75 -18.57 -9.29 7.24
CA ALA A 75 -18.80 -9.60 8.66
C ALA A 75 -18.55 -11.07 9.03
N LYS A 76 -19.00 -12.02 8.19
CA LYS A 76 -18.76 -13.46 8.38
C LYS A 76 -17.27 -13.80 8.41
N ASN A 77 -16.50 -13.28 7.46
CA ASN A 77 -15.06 -13.56 7.35
C ASN A 77 -14.28 -12.87 8.48
N GLN A 78 -14.66 -11.64 8.84
CA GLN A 78 -14.09 -10.99 10.02
C GLN A 78 -14.37 -11.76 11.32
N LYS A 79 -15.57 -12.34 11.46
CA LYS A 79 -15.92 -13.17 12.63
C LYS A 79 -15.02 -14.41 12.69
N MET A 80 -14.90 -15.14 11.59
CA MET A 80 -14.00 -16.29 11.48
C MET A 80 -12.57 -15.90 11.90
N LEU A 81 -12.02 -14.79 11.42
CA LEU A 81 -10.68 -14.34 11.81
C LEU A 81 -10.54 -14.08 13.30
N ARG A 82 -11.57 -13.52 13.93
CA ARG A 82 -11.56 -13.29 15.38
C ARG A 82 -11.70 -14.58 16.18
N ASP A 83 -12.54 -15.50 15.72
CA ASP A 83 -12.78 -16.78 16.37
C ASP A 83 -11.55 -17.70 16.28
N THR A 84 -10.70 -17.52 15.27
CA THR A 84 -9.46 -18.28 15.06
C THR A 84 -8.20 -17.53 15.53
N ASN A 85 -8.35 -16.56 16.43
CA ASN A 85 -7.24 -15.81 17.03
C ASN A 85 -6.28 -15.17 16.00
N THR A 86 -6.80 -14.75 14.85
CA THR A 86 -5.97 -14.27 13.73
C THR A 86 -5.60 -12.79 13.90
N ILE A 87 -4.31 -12.50 13.81
CA ILE A 87 -3.79 -11.14 13.63
C ILE A 87 -3.33 -10.98 12.18
N ILE A 88 -3.83 -9.94 11.51
CA ILE A 88 -3.42 -9.65 10.13
C ILE A 88 -2.06 -8.94 10.15
N VAL A 89 -1.09 -9.47 9.42
CA VAL A 89 0.15 -8.74 9.09
C VAL A 89 -0.09 -7.95 7.80
N PRO A 90 -0.14 -6.61 7.85
CA PRO A 90 -0.50 -5.82 6.69
C PRO A 90 0.68 -5.65 5.73
N HIS A 91 0.36 -5.54 4.45
CA HIS A 91 1.26 -5.08 3.40
C HIS A 91 0.47 -4.26 2.38
N ARG A 92 1.13 -3.73 1.34
CA ARG A 92 0.53 -2.78 0.38
C ARG A 92 -0.78 -3.26 -0.25
N SER A 93 -0.93 -4.56 -0.49
CA SER A 93 -2.14 -5.10 -1.10
C SER A 93 -3.37 -4.96 -0.21
N LEU A 94 -3.22 -4.93 1.12
CA LEU A 94 -4.33 -4.71 2.04
C LEU A 94 -4.97 -3.34 1.79
N THR A 95 -4.16 -2.27 1.81
CA THR A 95 -4.64 -0.91 1.53
C THR A 95 -5.12 -0.74 0.08
N ALA A 96 -4.44 -1.36 -0.88
CA ALA A 96 -4.82 -1.29 -2.29
C ALA A 96 -6.18 -1.93 -2.61
N TYR A 97 -6.52 -3.07 -1.98
CA TYR A 97 -7.74 -3.81 -2.30
C TYR A 97 -8.94 -3.49 -1.38
N LEU A 98 -8.71 -3.17 -0.11
CA LEU A 98 -9.79 -2.84 0.83
C LEU A 98 -10.07 -1.33 0.88
N GLY A 99 -9.06 -0.51 0.64
CA GLY A 99 -9.11 0.93 0.83
C GLY A 99 -9.04 1.36 2.30
N TYR A 100 -8.52 2.57 2.54
CA TYR A 100 -8.27 3.09 3.88
C TYR A 100 -9.53 3.19 4.74
N LYS A 101 -10.65 3.66 4.16
CA LYS A 101 -11.92 3.80 4.89
C LYS A 101 -12.39 2.48 5.51
N THR A 102 -12.28 1.38 4.77
CA THR A 102 -12.64 0.04 5.24
C THR A 102 -11.73 -0.40 6.38
N ILE A 103 -10.41 -0.31 6.17
CA ILE A 103 -9.41 -0.71 7.16
C ILE A 103 -9.57 0.08 8.46
N GLU A 104 -9.81 1.39 8.36
CA GLU A 104 -9.90 2.27 9.51
C GLU A 104 -11.21 2.17 10.28
N ASN A 105 -12.33 1.90 9.61
CA ASN A 105 -13.65 2.09 10.21
C ASN A 105 -14.49 0.82 10.33
N THR A 106 -14.24 -0.20 9.50
CA THR A 106 -15.12 -1.37 9.43
C THR A 106 -14.40 -2.71 9.60
N LEU A 107 -13.08 -2.79 9.39
CA LEU A 107 -12.30 -4.00 9.56
C LEU A 107 -11.97 -4.25 11.05
N LYS A 108 -12.91 -4.81 11.81
CA LYS A 108 -12.79 -5.15 13.23
C LYS A 108 -12.00 -6.45 13.45
N VAL A 109 -10.82 -6.53 12.87
CA VAL A 109 -9.85 -7.61 13.03
C VAL A 109 -8.54 -6.99 13.51
N PRO A 110 -7.79 -7.60 14.44
CA PRO A 110 -6.47 -7.12 14.83
C PRO A 110 -5.52 -7.04 13.63
N ILE A 111 -4.75 -5.95 13.57
CA ILE A 111 -3.73 -5.72 12.54
C ILE A 111 -2.43 -5.43 13.27
N PHE A 112 -1.36 -6.10 12.89
CA PHE A 112 -0.03 -5.81 13.41
C PHE A 112 0.46 -4.44 12.92
N GLY A 113 0.90 -3.59 13.85
CA GLY A 113 1.35 -2.22 13.58
C GLY A 113 0.31 -1.14 13.90
N ASN A 114 0.47 0.05 13.31
CA ASN A 114 -0.37 1.21 13.59
C ASN A 114 -1.34 1.48 12.44
N ARG A 115 -2.63 1.21 12.67
CA ARG A 115 -3.71 1.41 11.70
C ARG A 115 -3.79 2.85 11.17
N SER A 116 -3.46 3.86 11.97
CA SER A 116 -3.49 5.25 11.53
C SER A 116 -2.35 5.61 10.59
N LEU A 117 -1.25 4.84 10.57
CA LEU A 117 -0.11 5.11 9.68
C LEU A 117 -0.40 4.79 8.22
N PHE A 118 -1.44 4.02 7.89
CA PHE A 118 -1.81 3.82 6.49
C PHE A 118 -2.14 5.15 5.78
N GLN A 119 -2.62 6.17 6.51
CA GLN A 119 -2.86 7.51 5.95
C GLN A 119 -1.59 8.22 5.52
N ALA A 120 -0.44 7.88 6.11
CA ALA A 120 0.83 8.45 5.69
C ALA A 120 1.22 7.99 4.28
N GLU A 121 0.77 6.80 3.86
CA GLU A 121 0.97 6.30 2.50
C GLU A 121 0.00 6.93 1.49
N GLU A 122 -1.07 7.58 1.96
CA GLU A 122 -2.05 8.19 1.07
C GLU A 122 -1.59 9.56 0.58
N ARG A 123 -1.41 9.66 -0.73
CA ARG A 123 -0.69 10.77 -1.39
C ARG A 123 -1.31 12.13 -1.11
N ASN A 124 -2.64 12.21 -1.06
CA ASN A 124 -3.38 13.45 -0.87
C ASN A 124 -3.66 13.76 0.61
N ASN A 125 -3.18 12.93 1.54
CA ASN A 125 -3.36 13.20 2.96
C ASN A 125 -2.45 14.36 3.41
N LYS A 126 -2.95 15.24 4.29
CA LYS A 126 -2.17 16.35 4.85
C LYS A 126 -0.92 15.87 5.61
N LYS A 127 -1.00 14.71 6.26
CA LYS A 127 0.09 14.06 7.00
C LYS A 127 0.63 12.84 6.24
N ASN A 128 0.84 13.00 4.93
CA ASN A 128 1.42 11.97 4.06
C ASN A 128 2.94 11.78 4.30
N GLN A 129 3.56 10.95 3.48
CA GLN A 129 4.99 10.65 3.51
C GLN A 129 5.88 11.90 3.52
N TYR A 130 5.61 12.91 2.68
CA TYR A 130 6.44 14.13 2.65
C TYR A 130 6.34 14.91 3.96
N TYR A 131 5.14 15.02 4.54
CA TYR A 131 4.97 15.64 5.85
C TYR A 131 5.79 14.91 6.93
N LEU A 132 5.82 13.58 6.91
CA LEU A 132 6.63 12.81 7.87
C LEU A 132 8.14 13.01 7.64
N LEU A 133 8.60 13.01 6.39
CA LEU A 133 10.01 13.26 6.05
C LEU A 133 10.45 14.66 6.54
N GLU A 134 9.65 15.69 6.28
CA GLU A 134 9.90 17.05 6.74
C GLU A 134 9.94 17.14 8.28
N LYS A 135 8.98 16.50 8.96
CA LYS A 135 8.93 16.50 10.44
C LYS A 135 10.07 15.72 11.08
N ALA A 136 10.59 14.70 10.40
CA ALA A 136 11.73 13.91 10.87
C ALA A 136 13.09 14.52 10.48
N GLY A 137 13.11 15.62 9.70
CA GLY A 137 14.37 16.19 9.19
C GLY A 137 15.08 15.31 8.17
N ILE A 138 14.37 14.36 7.55
CA ILE A 138 14.93 13.46 6.55
C ILE A 138 14.99 14.20 5.21
N LYS A 139 16.18 14.26 4.62
CA LYS A 139 16.39 14.89 3.31
C LYS A 139 15.60 14.13 2.25
N HIS A 140 14.82 14.87 1.46
CA HIS A 140 14.11 14.37 0.30
C HIS A 140 14.32 15.29 -0.90
N PRO A 141 14.04 14.84 -2.15
CA PRO A 141 14.16 15.68 -3.32
C PRO A 141 13.33 16.96 -3.20
N LYS A 142 13.87 18.07 -3.71
CA LYS A 142 13.14 19.34 -3.75
C LYS A 142 11.87 19.17 -4.59
N ILE A 143 10.73 19.57 -4.03
CA ILE A 143 9.45 19.58 -4.75
C ILE A 143 9.25 20.95 -5.41
N PHE A 144 8.94 20.95 -6.70
CA PHE A 144 8.57 22.14 -7.45
C PHE A 144 7.04 22.28 -7.44
N LYS A 145 6.52 23.30 -6.74
CA LYS A 145 5.07 23.59 -6.71
C LYS A 145 4.57 24.17 -8.03
N ASN A 146 5.41 24.94 -8.72
CA ASN A 146 5.11 25.53 -10.02
C ASN A 146 6.07 24.95 -11.08
N PRO A 147 5.58 24.36 -12.18
CA PRO A 147 6.43 23.86 -13.25
C PRO A 147 7.32 24.92 -13.89
N LYS A 148 6.97 26.22 -13.77
CA LYS A 148 7.82 27.32 -14.25
C LYS A 148 9.13 27.46 -13.46
N ASP A 149 9.18 26.93 -12.25
CA ASP A 149 10.36 27.01 -11.37
C ASP A 149 11.39 25.92 -11.66
N ILE A 150 11.12 25.03 -12.64
CA ILE A 150 12.03 23.96 -13.04
C ILE A 150 13.31 24.58 -13.62
N ASN A 151 14.40 24.45 -12.88
CA ASN A 151 15.71 24.99 -13.23
C ASN A 151 16.84 23.94 -13.20
N LYS A 152 16.48 22.66 -13.11
CA LYS A 152 17.39 21.50 -13.02
C LYS A 152 16.67 20.21 -13.47
N PRO A 153 17.39 19.12 -13.78
CA PRO A 153 16.77 17.83 -14.07
C PRO A 153 15.77 17.43 -12.98
N SER A 154 14.56 17.10 -13.41
CA SER A 154 13.42 16.83 -12.54
C SER A 154 12.61 15.66 -13.08
N ILE A 155 11.92 14.95 -12.21
CA ILE A 155 10.98 13.88 -12.55
C ILE A 155 9.55 14.33 -12.25
N VAL A 156 8.69 14.21 -13.26
CA VAL A 156 7.25 14.45 -13.14
C VAL A 156 6.58 13.10 -12.89
N LYS A 157 5.80 13.04 -11.82
CA LYS A 157 5.16 11.82 -11.35
C LYS A 157 3.64 11.99 -11.35
N VAL A 158 2.97 11.46 -12.38
CA VAL A 158 1.54 11.68 -12.65
C VAL A 158 0.76 10.37 -12.52
N GLN A 159 -0.47 10.41 -12.00
CA GLN A 159 -1.35 9.23 -12.03
C GLN A 159 -1.72 8.88 -13.49
N GLU A 160 -1.68 7.60 -13.84
CA GLU A 160 -2.11 7.16 -15.17
C GLU A 160 -3.61 7.33 -15.39
N LYS A 161 -4.00 7.63 -16.63
CA LYS A 161 -5.40 7.87 -17.01
C LYS A 161 -6.26 6.61 -16.85
N LYS A 162 -5.77 5.45 -17.30
CA LYS A 162 -6.52 4.18 -17.29
C LYS A 162 -6.29 3.36 -16.02
N ARG A 163 -5.05 3.33 -15.53
CA ARG A 163 -4.64 2.50 -14.39
C ARG A 163 -4.47 3.36 -13.14
N LYS A 164 -5.53 3.50 -12.34
CA LYS A 164 -5.54 4.40 -11.17
C LYS A 164 -4.47 4.08 -10.11
N LEU A 165 -4.00 2.84 -10.04
CA LEU A 165 -2.94 2.44 -9.10
C LEU A 165 -1.53 2.81 -9.61
N GLU A 166 -1.38 2.96 -10.92
CA GLU A 166 -0.10 3.19 -11.59
C GLU A 166 0.22 4.67 -11.76
N ARG A 167 1.50 4.96 -11.98
CA ARG A 167 1.99 6.29 -12.28
C ARG A 167 2.77 6.30 -13.58
N ALA A 168 2.52 7.33 -14.38
CA ALA A 168 3.41 7.71 -15.46
C ALA A 168 4.52 8.58 -14.89
N PHE A 169 5.75 8.26 -15.28
CA PHE A 169 6.95 9.01 -14.95
C PHE A 169 7.57 9.59 -16.21
N PHE A 170 8.11 10.79 -16.11
CA PHE A 170 8.97 11.35 -17.16
C PHE A 170 9.88 12.44 -16.64
N ASN A 171 11.08 12.49 -17.21
CA ASN A 171 12.09 13.47 -16.84
C ASN A 171 11.91 14.74 -17.66
N VAL A 172 12.17 15.88 -17.03
CA VAL A 172 12.10 17.22 -17.61
C VAL A 172 13.30 18.04 -17.13
N SER A 173 13.80 18.95 -17.95
CA SER A 173 14.92 19.85 -17.57
C SER A 173 14.54 21.34 -17.55
N SER A 174 13.36 21.71 -18.06
CA SER A 174 12.86 23.09 -18.10
C SER A 174 11.33 23.12 -18.19
N PHE A 175 10.74 24.31 -18.03
CA PHE A 175 9.30 24.52 -18.24
C PHE A 175 8.84 24.20 -19.67
N SER A 176 9.65 24.54 -20.68
CA SER A 176 9.32 24.25 -22.08
C SER A 176 9.28 22.73 -22.35
N ASP A 177 10.26 22.00 -21.83
CA ASP A 177 10.33 20.55 -21.93
C ASP A 177 9.15 19.87 -21.18
N TYR A 178 8.83 20.38 -19.99
CA TYR A 178 7.65 19.98 -19.24
C TYR A 178 6.36 20.11 -20.07
N LYS A 179 6.15 21.26 -20.71
CA LYS A 179 4.95 21.53 -21.53
C LYS A 179 4.88 20.56 -22.70
N LYS A 180 5.96 20.45 -23.48
CA LYS A 180 6.04 19.56 -24.65
C LYS A 180 5.72 18.11 -24.28
N LYS A 181 6.44 17.54 -23.31
CA LYS A 181 6.27 16.14 -22.90
C LYS A 181 4.90 15.86 -22.28
N SER A 182 4.36 16.81 -21.52
CA SER A 182 3.02 16.67 -20.95
C SER A 182 1.93 16.66 -22.02
N GLU A 183 2.00 17.56 -23.00
CA GLU A 183 1.05 17.61 -24.13
C GLU A 183 1.11 16.33 -24.97
N GLU A 184 2.31 15.84 -25.29
CA GLU A 184 2.49 14.58 -26.00
C GLU A 184 1.86 13.40 -25.25
N LYS A 185 2.06 13.29 -23.94
CA LYS A 185 1.48 12.21 -23.13
C LYS A 185 -0.03 12.30 -22.97
N ILE A 186 -0.59 13.51 -22.94
CA ILE A 186 -2.04 13.73 -22.96
C ILE A 186 -2.60 13.28 -24.31
N LYS A 187 -1.99 13.67 -25.43
CA LYS A 187 -2.38 13.25 -26.78
C LYS A 187 -2.35 11.73 -26.94
N LYS A 188 -1.33 11.07 -26.39
CA LYS A 188 -1.20 9.59 -26.35
C LYS A 188 -2.18 8.92 -25.36
N GLY A 189 -2.95 9.68 -24.60
CA GLY A 189 -3.92 9.14 -23.63
C GLY A 189 -3.31 8.45 -22.42
N ILE A 190 -2.02 8.68 -22.14
CA ILE A 190 -1.29 8.08 -21.01
C ILE A 190 -1.70 8.76 -19.70
N ILE A 191 -1.78 10.09 -19.73
CA ILE A 191 -2.18 10.93 -18.59
C ILE A 191 -3.37 11.82 -18.97
N SER A 192 -4.08 12.35 -17.97
CA SER A 192 -5.15 13.34 -18.16
C SER A 192 -4.69 14.73 -17.73
N LYS A 193 -5.36 15.78 -18.22
CA LYS A 193 -5.11 17.16 -17.77
C LYS A 193 -5.29 17.31 -16.25
N ASN A 194 -6.35 16.71 -15.70
CA ASN A 194 -6.60 16.71 -14.25
C ASN A 194 -5.51 15.92 -13.47
N GLY A 195 -5.07 14.78 -14.01
CA GLY A 195 -3.96 14.03 -13.41
C GLY A 195 -2.67 14.86 -13.37
N LEU A 196 -2.40 15.61 -14.43
CA LEU A 196 -1.23 16.50 -14.52
C LEU A 196 -1.30 17.67 -13.52
N GLN A 197 -2.48 18.24 -13.26
CA GLN A 197 -2.64 19.30 -12.25
C GLN A 197 -2.29 18.82 -10.83
N ASN A 198 -2.49 17.53 -10.56
CA ASN A 198 -2.16 16.88 -9.28
C ASN A 198 -0.80 16.17 -9.32
N ALA A 199 0.03 16.44 -10.34
CA ALA A 199 1.33 15.81 -10.47
C ALA A 199 2.29 16.31 -9.39
N THR A 200 3.15 15.41 -8.92
CA THR A 200 4.32 15.81 -8.14
C THR A 200 5.49 16.01 -9.09
N ILE A 201 6.18 17.15 -8.96
CA ILE A 201 7.41 17.45 -9.68
C ILE A 201 8.53 17.50 -8.65
N GLU A 202 9.51 16.63 -8.80
CA GLU A 202 10.65 16.53 -7.90
C GLU A 202 11.94 16.74 -8.65
N GLU A 203 12.92 17.33 -7.99
CA GLU A 203 14.31 17.25 -8.43
C GLU A 203 14.70 15.78 -8.66
N LEU A 204 15.36 15.51 -9.77
CA LEU A 204 15.85 14.18 -10.08
C LEU A 204 17.09 13.92 -9.22
N ALA A 205 16.95 13.07 -8.20
CA ALA A 205 18.08 12.62 -7.39
C ALA A 205 18.94 11.65 -8.23
N ILE A 206 20.15 12.07 -8.58
CA ILE A 206 21.14 11.23 -9.26
C ILE A 206 22.02 10.57 -8.21
N GLY A 207 21.98 9.25 -8.15
CA GLY A 207 22.75 8.47 -7.20
C GLY A 207 22.40 6.99 -7.26
N THR A 208 23.11 6.19 -6.47
CA THR A 208 22.85 4.75 -6.37
C THR A 208 21.54 4.51 -5.62
N TYR A 209 20.70 3.62 -6.15
CA TYR A 209 19.49 3.18 -5.48
C TYR A 209 19.86 2.20 -4.36
N LEU A 210 19.48 2.52 -3.13
CA LEU A 210 19.54 1.61 -1.99
C LEU A 210 18.17 1.54 -1.33
N ASN A 211 17.72 0.33 -1.02
CA ASN A 211 16.52 0.07 -0.24
C ASN A 211 16.89 -0.92 0.86
N PHE A 212 16.61 -0.59 2.12
CA PHE A 212 16.91 -1.41 3.30
C PHE A 212 15.73 -2.30 3.73
N ASN A 213 14.80 -2.55 2.80
CA ASN A 213 13.66 -3.46 3.02
C ASN A 213 14.08 -4.92 3.00
#